data_AF-A0A1B1NQE4-F1
#
_entry.id   AF-A0A1B1NQE4-F1
#
_cell.length_a   1.000
_cell.length_b   1.000
_cell.length_c   1.000
_cell.angle_alpha   90.00
_cell.angle_beta   90.00
_cell.angle_gamma   90.00
#
_symmetry.space_group_name_H-M   'P 1'
#
loop_
_entity.id
_entity.type
_entity.pdbx_description
1 polymer ?
#
loop_
_entity_poly.entity_id
_entity_poly.type
_entity_poly.pdbx_seq_one_letter_code
_entity_poly.pdbx_strand_id
1 'polypeptide(L)'
;MQEQTIAVKRNNINGNIGYTLGVLGVVLVLVWIGVYKFTPTEAALIKPLVDNHPLMGWLYSILSVQMVSNLIGATEIIVAAGLLIGLSKPKIAFYSGIAASIIFLATLSFLVTTPNTWKVSDGILVSNFFLVKDILFLAIAISVVERNREH
;
A
#
# COMPACT_ATOMS: atom_id res chain seq x y z
N MET A 1 -41.05 23.31 26.88
CA MET A 1 -39.62 22.99 27.04
C MET A 1 -39.20 22.04 25.93
N GLN A 2 -39.11 22.59 24.72
CA GLN A 2 -38.64 21.94 23.50
C GLN A 2 -37.74 22.97 22.86
N GLU A 3 -36.46 22.97 23.18
CA GLU A 3 -35.41 23.72 22.48
C GLU A 3 -34.07 23.44 23.18
N GLN A 4 -33.01 23.20 22.39
CA GLN A 4 -31.60 23.19 22.81
C GLN A 4 -30.93 21.92 23.36
N THR A 5 -31.18 20.75 22.76
CA THR A 5 -30.05 19.80 22.61
C THR A 5 -30.09 19.12 21.25
N ILE A 6 -30.20 19.96 20.21
CA ILE A 6 -29.66 19.65 18.90
C ILE A 6 -28.15 19.58 19.11
N ALA A 7 -27.65 18.41 19.54
CA ALA A 7 -26.25 18.08 19.39
C ALA A 7 -26.01 18.06 17.88
N VAL A 8 -25.56 19.21 17.37
CA VAL A 8 -25.01 19.34 16.03
C VAL A 8 -24.00 18.21 15.91
N LYS A 9 -24.35 17.16 15.17
CA LYS A 9 -23.41 16.19 14.64
C LYS A 9 -22.53 16.99 13.70
N ARG A 10 -21.53 17.69 14.26
CA ARG A 10 -20.42 18.26 13.50
C ARG A 10 -19.74 17.06 12.88
N ASN A 11 -20.13 16.74 11.64
CA ASN A 11 -19.23 16.05 10.74
C ASN A 11 -18.02 16.97 10.62
N ASN A 12 -17.03 16.73 11.47
CA ASN A 12 -15.83 17.55 11.56
C ASN A 12 -14.94 17.17 10.37
N ILE A 13 -15.35 17.56 9.16
CA ILE A 13 -14.53 17.45 7.94
C ILE A 13 -13.54 18.61 7.92
N ASN A 14 -12.87 18.88 9.04
CA ASN A 14 -11.78 19.83 9.12
C ASN A 14 -10.76 19.35 10.15
N GLY A 15 -9.53 19.12 9.68
CA GLY A 15 -8.35 19.11 10.53
C GLY A 15 -7.45 17.89 10.42
N ASN A 16 -7.02 17.49 9.22
CA ASN A 16 -5.66 16.96 9.01
C ASN A 16 -5.34 16.84 7.50
N ILE A 17 -5.12 17.97 6.83
CA ILE A 17 -4.82 18.02 5.39
C ILE A 17 -3.62 17.11 5.06
N GLY A 18 -2.59 17.10 5.92
CA GLY A 18 -1.43 16.23 5.76
C GLY A 18 -1.78 14.74 5.74
N TYR A 19 -2.60 14.28 6.69
CA TYR A 19 -3.08 12.89 6.71
C TYR A 19 -3.90 12.56 5.45
N THR A 20 -4.86 13.41 5.08
CA THR A 20 -5.72 13.15 3.90
C THR A 20 -4.89 13.13 2.62
N LEU A 21 -3.97 14.08 2.45
CA LEU A 21 -3.03 14.09 1.33
C LEU A 21 -2.13 12.86 1.34
N GLY A 22 -1.65 12.42 2.50
CA GLY A 22 -0.88 11.19 2.65
C GLY A 22 -1.66 9.97 2.18
N VAL A 23 -2.91 9.81 2.64
CA VAL A 23 -3.78 8.70 2.21
C VAL A 23 -4.05 8.77 0.71
N LEU A 24 -4.35 9.94 0.17
CA LEU A 24 -4.56 10.12 -1.28
C LEU A 24 -3.28 9.82 -2.07
N GLY A 25 -2.10 10.15 -1.55
CA GLY A 25 -0.82 9.78 -2.13
C GLY A 25 -0.61 8.27 -2.18
N VAL A 26 -0.93 7.57 -1.08
CA VAL A 26 -0.90 6.09 -1.03
C VAL A 26 -1.88 5.50 -2.06
N VAL A 27 -3.11 6.01 -2.11
CA VAL A 27 -4.13 5.58 -3.08
C VAL A 27 -3.65 5.76 -4.52
N LEU A 28 -3.11 6.94 -4.84
CA LEU A 28 -2.58 7.24 -6.17
C LEU A 28 -1.49 6.25 -6.57
N VAL A 29 -0.53 6.00 -5.68
CA VAL A 29 0.59 5.08 -5.95
C VAL A 29 0.10 3.65 -6.14
N LEU A 30 -0.75 3.14 -5.24
CA LEU A 30 -1.31 1.79 -5.35
C LEU A 30 -2.12 1.59 -6.63
N VAL A 31 -2.95 2.56 -7.02
CA VAL A 31 -3.68 2.49 -8.29
C VAL A 31 -2.72 2.52 -9.48
N TRP A 32 -1.75 3.43 -9.48
CA TRP A 32 -0.84 3.59 -10.60
C TRP A 32 0.02 2.34 -10.84
N ILE A 33 0.67 1.84 -9.79
CA ILE A 33 1.51 0.63 -9.89
C ILE A 33 0.64 -0.62 -10.10
N GLY A 34 -0.55 -0.68 -9.46
CA GLY A 34 -1.47 -1.80 -9.60
C GLY A 34 -1.99 -1.94 -11.02
N VAL A 35 -2.34 -0.83 -11.69
CA VAL A 35 -2.69 -0.84 -13.12
C VAL A 35 -1.51 -1.26 -13.99
N TYR A 36 -0.30 -0.79 -13.66
CA TYR A 36 0.89 -1.15 -14.43
C TYR A 36 1.20 -2.66 -14.39
N LYS A 37 0.84 -3.36 -13.30
CA LYS A 37 1.01 -4.82 -13.15
C LYS A 37 0.21 -5.69 -14.12
N PHE A 38 -0.76 -5.11 -14.82
CA PHE A 38 -1.48 -5.80 -15.90
C PHE A 38 -0.67 -5.82 -17.22
N THR A 39 0.48 -5.15 -17.27
CA THR A 39 1.36 -5.16 -18.44
C THR A 39 2.37 -6.31 -18.38
N PRO A 40 2.78 -6.88 -19.53
CA PRO A 40 3.84 -7.88 -19.58
C PRO A 40 5.18 -7.37 -19.08
N THR A 41 5.47 -6.08 -19.31
CA THR A 41 6.71 -5.43 -18.88
C THR A 41 6.84 -5.46 -17.36
N GLU A 42 5.81 -5.02 -16.65
CA GLU A 42 5.83 -5.03 -15.18
C GLU A 42 5.85 -6.45 -14.61
N ALA A 43 5.10 -7.37 -15.23
CA ALA A 43 5.11 -8.78 -14.81
C ALA A 43 6.52 -9.40 -14.87
N ALA A 44 7.32 -9.04 -15.88
CA ALA A 44 8.72 -9.47 -15.98
C ALA A 44 9.62 -8.82 -14.93
N LEU A 45 9.38 -7.55 -14.57
CA LEU A 45 10.17 -6.81 -13.58
C LEU A 45 9.97 -7.35 -12.15
N ILE A 46 8.74 -7.70 -11.79
CA ILE A 46 8.45 -8.18 -10.43
C ILE A 46 8.76 -9.66 -10.24
N LYS A 47 8.87 -10.43 -11.33
CA LYS A 47 9.20 -11.86 -11.27
C LYS A 47 10.37 -12.15 -10.35
N PRO A 48 11.58 -11.58 -10.55
CA PRO A 48 12.71 -11.88 -9.67
C PRO A 48 12.46 -11.48 -8.20
N LEU A 49 11.65 -10.46 -7.92
CA LEU A 49 11.34 -10.06 -6.55
C LEU A 49 10.49 -11.12 -5.84
N VAL A 50 9.43 -11.56 -6.53
CA VAL A 50 8.46 -12.53 -5.99
C VAL A 50 9.07 -13.94 -5.90
N ASP A 51 9.85 -14.34 -6.91
CA ASP A 51 10.48 -15.67 -7.02
C ASP A 51 11.49 -15.92 -5.90
N ASN A 52 12.20 -14.88 -5.46
CA ASN A 52 13.15 -14.96 -4.33
C ASN A 52 12.49 -14.79 -2.95
N HIS A 53 11.18 -14.50 -2.88
CA HIS A 53 10.52 -14.25 -1.60
C HIS A 53 10.02 -15.57 -0.96
N PRO A 54 10.36 -15.87 0.31
CA PRO A 54 10.08 -17.18 0.92
C PRO A 54 8.58 -17.51 1.01
N LEU A 55 7.71 -16.50 1.13
CA LEU A 55 6.26 -16.69 1.22
C LEU A 55 5.54 -16.66 -0.13
N MET A 56 6.19 -16.21 -1.21
CA MET A 56 5.52 -15.93 -2.49
C MET A 56 6.15 -16.67 -3.68
N GLY A 57 7.40 -17.13 -3.59
CA GLY A 57 8.10 -17.76 -4.73
C GLY A 57 7.40 -19.02 -5.25
N TRP A 58 6.71 -19.75 -4.37
CA TRP A 58 5.93 -20.93 -4.77
C TRP A 58 4.75 -20.59 -5.69
N LEU A 59 4.27 -19.35 -5.75
CA LEU A 59 3.14 -18.98 -6.62
C LEU A 59 3.44 -19.26 -8.10
N TYR A 60 4.69 -19.16 -8.53
CA TYR A 60 5.07 -19.44 -9.92
C TYR A 60 5.10 -20.94 -10.26
N SER A 61 4.98 -21.84 -9.28
CA SER A 61 4.85 -23.27 -9.56
C SER A 61 3.43 -23.67 -9.97
N ILE A 62 2.44 -22.80 -9.68
CA ILE A 62 1.02 -23.06 -9.95
C ILE A 62 0.39 -22.02 -10.90
N LEU A 63 0.91 -20.80 -10.94
CA LEU A 63 0.37 -19.68 -11.71
C LEU A 63 1.42 -19.16 -12.71
N SER A 64 0.93 -18.60 -13.81
CA SER A 64 1.81 -17.93 -14.78
C SER A 64 2.36 -16.61 -14.22
N VAL A 65 3.47 -16.15 -14.80
CA VAL A 65 4.10 -14.87 -14.42
C VAL A 65 3.10 -13.71 -14.48
N GLN A 66 2.32 -13.64 -15.56
CA GLN A 66 1.29 -12.62 -15.73
C GLN A 66 0.16 -12.76 -14.71
N MET A 67 -0.27 -13.97 -14.38
CA MET A 67 -1.38 -14.18 -13.45
C MET A 67 -1.01 -13.75 -12.03
N VAL A 68 0.20 -14.07 -11.56
CA VAL A 68 0.70 -13.57 -10.27
C VAL A 68 0.77 -12.04 -10.27
N SER A 69 1.27 -11.43 -11.35
CA SER A 69 1.31 -9.97 -11.48
C SER A 69 -0.09 -9.34 -11.42
N ASN A 70 -1.05 -9.90 -12.15
CA ASN A 70 -2.44 -9.45 -12.15
C ASN A 70 -3.08 -9.57 -10.77
N LEU A 71 -2.80 -10.65 -10.01
CA LEU A 71 -3.34 -10.82 -8.66
C LEU A 71 -2.80 -9.78 -7.69
N ILE A 72 -1.50 -9.50 -7.74
CA ILE A 72 -0.89 -8.45 -6.92
C ILE A 72 -1.49 -7.08 -7.30
N GLY A 73 -1.57 -6.77 -8.60
CA GLY A 73 -2.13 -5.50 -9.08
C GLY A 73 -3.60 -5.32 -8.73
N ALA A 74 -4.42 -6.37 -8.85
CA ALA A 74 -5.82 -6.34 -8.42
C ALA A 74 -5.92 -6.10 -6.90
N THR A 75 -5.07 -6.73 -6.11
CA THR A 75 -5.03 -6.54 -4.64
C THR A 75 -4.71 -5.09 -4.29
N GLU A 76 -3.69 -4.50 -4.92
CA GLU A 76 -3.31 -3.08 -4.72
C GLU A 76 -4.47 -2.13 -5.05
N ILE A 77 -5.17 -2.35 -6.17
CA ILE A 77 -6.32 -1.53 -6.58
C ILE A 77 -7.49 -1.67 -5.60
N ILE A 78 -7.80 -2.89 -5.14
CA ILE A 78 -8.86 -3.14 -4.16
C ILE A 78 -8.56 -2.43 -2.84
N VAL A 79 -7.31 -2.52 -2.37
CA VAL A 79 -6.88 -1.84 -1.14
C VAL A 79 -6.93 -0.33 -1.31
N ALA A 80 -6.53 0.21 -2.46
CA ALA A 80 -6.62 1.63 -2.76
C ALA A 80 -8.08 2.14 -2.74
N ALA A 81 -9.00 1.38 -3.34
CA ALA A 81 -10.43 1.69 -3.26
C ALA A 81 -10.93 1.64 -1.80
N GLY A 82 -10.48 0.65 -1.02
CA GLY A 82 -10.77 0.54 0.41
C GLY A 82 -10.30 1.76 1.20
N LEU A 83 -9.07 2.22 0.98
CA LEU A 83 -8.50 3.42 1.63
C LEU A 83 -9.30 4.68 1.26
N LEU A 84 -9.67 4.84 -0.02
CA LEU A 84 -10.44 5.98 -0.49
C LEU A 84 -11.84 6.02 0.14
N ILE A 85 -12.54 4.88 0.17
CA ILE A 85 -13.84 4.75 0.85
C ILE A 85 -13.68 4.94 2.37
N GLY A 86 -12.54 4.48 2.91
CA GLY A 86 -12.14 4.58 4.31
C GLY A 86 -12.08 6.02 4.82
N LEU A 87 -11.80 6.99 3.96
CA LEU A 87 -11.84 8.42 4.33
C LEU A 87 -13.19 8.84 4.92
N SER A 88 -14.28 8.16 4.56
CA SER A 88 -15.62 8.40 5.11
C SER A 88 -16.14 7.28 6.03
N LYS A 89 -15.51 6.09 6.02
CA LYS A 89 -15.98 4.90 6.72
C LYS A 89 -14.85 4.29 7.58
N PRO A 90 -14.81 4.58 8.90
CA PRO A 90 -13.68 4.20 9.76
C PRO A 90 -13.35 2.70 9.76
N LYS A 91 -14.36 1.83 9.82
CA LYS A 91 -14.16 0.37 9.77
C LYS A 91 -13.46 -0.08 8.48
N ILE A 92 -13.82 0.51 7.35
CA ILE A 92 -13.18 0.18 6.07
C ILE A 92 -11.75 0.73 6.04
N ALA A 93 -11.52 1.93 6.57
CA ALA A 93 -10.18 2.50 6.72
C ALA A 93 -9.26 1.60 7.55
N PHE A 94 -9.75 1.06 8.66
CA PHE A 94 -8.99 0.17 9.53
C PHE A 94 -8.49 -1.08 8.77
N TYR A 95 -9.39 -1.83 8.13
CA TYR A 95 -9.01 -3.05 7.40
C TYR A 95 -8.15 -2.76 6.16
N SER A 96 -8.46 -1.70 5.41
CA SER A 96 -7.66 -1.31 4.25
C SER A 96 -6.28 -0.78 4.65
N GLY A 97 -6.15 -0.11 5.80
CA GLY A 97 -4.87 0.30 6.38
C GLY A 97 -4.00 -0.90 6.78
N ILE A 98 -4.59 -1.95 7.37
CA ILE A 98 -3.88 -3.20 7.67
C ILE A 98 -3.39 -3.85 6.37
N ALA A 99 -4.27 -3.99 5.38
CA ALA A 99 -3.94 -4.58 4.10
C ALA A 99 -2.82 -3.79 3.37
N ALA A 100 -2.91 -2.46 3.36
CA ALA A 100 -1.89 -1.59 2.80
C ALA A 100 -0.55 -1.73 3.55
N SER A 101 -0.58 -1.83 4.88
CA SER A 101 0.63 -2.06 5.69
C SER A 101 1.32 -3.38 5.31
N ILE A 102 0.54 -4.45 5.10
CA ILE A 102 1.07 -5.74 4.65
C ILE A 102 1.70 -5.63 3.26
N ILE A 103 1.06 -4.93 2.32
CA ILE A 103 1.61 -4.70 0.97
C ILE A 103 2.96 -4.00 1.06
N PHE A 104 3.05 -2.86 1.77
CA PHE A 104 4.30 -2.11 1.85
C PHE A 104 5.39 -2.86 2.63
N LEU A 105 5.02 -3.65 3.65
CA LEU A 105 5.96 -4.55 4.33
C LEU A 105 6.49 -5.63 3.38
N ALA A 106 5.63 -6.22 2.56
CA ALA A 106 6.05 -7.17 1.53
C ALA A 106 6.99 -6.49 0.51
N THR A 107 6.67 -5.29 0.05
CA THR A 107 7.53 -4.54 -0.87
C THR A 107 8.90 -4.22 -0.26
N LEU A 108 8.93 -3.77 1.00
CA LEU A 108 10.18 -3.51 1.72
C LEU A 108 10.97 -4.80 1.98
N SER A 109 10.30 -5.93 2.20
CA SER A 109 10.97 -7.21 2.39
C SER A 109 11.79 -7.64 1.17
N PHE A 110 11.44 -7.20 -0.05
CA PHE A 110 12.21 -7.47 -1.26
C PHE A 110 13.63 -6.90 -1.22
N LEU A 111 13.89 -5.87 -0.40
CA LEU A 111 15.24 -5.38 -0.13
C LEU A 111 16.13 -6.45 0.52
N VAL A 112 15.54 -7.31 1.35
CA VAL A 112 16.26 -8.36 2.09
C VAL A 112 16.25 -9.67 1.32
N THR A 113 15.12 -10.01 0.68
CA THR A 113 14.95 -11.33 0.06
C THR A 113 15.52 -11.41 -1.35
N THR A 114 15.70 -10.30 -2.06
CA THR A 114 16.13 -10.31 -3.47
C THR A 114 17.62 -9.96 -3.60
N PRO A 115 18.44 -10.83 -4.21
CA PRO A 115 19.82 -10.51 -4.54
C PRO A 115 19.93 -9.30 -5.49
N ASN A 116 21.02 -8.54 -5.41
CA ASN A 116 21.33 -7.39 -6.26
C ASN A 116 20.39 -6.17 -6.15
N THR A 117 19.51 -6.13 -5.15
CA THR A 117 18.71 -4.95 -4.83
C THR A 117 19.53 -3.82 -4.20
N TRP A 118 20.64 -4.18 -3.56
CA TRP A 118 21.65 -3.26 -3.06
C TRP A 118 22.77 -3.13 -4.08
N LYS A 119 23.04 -1.92 -4.55
CA LYS A 119 24.19 -1.59 -5.39
C LYS A 119 24.99 -0.48 -4.73
N VAL A 120 26.30 -0.45 -4.92
CA VAL A 120 27.12 0.66 -4.46
C VAL A 120 27.41 1.54 -5.67
N SER A 121 26.97 2.80 -5.66
CA SER A 121 27.38 3.80 -6.64
C SER A 121 28.27 4.80 -5.91
N ASP A 122 29.49 4.99 -6.41
CA ASP A 122 30.41 6.02 -5.92
C ASP A 122 30.71 5.94 -4.41
N GLY A 123 30.81 4.73 -3.87
CA GLY A 123 31.10 4.48 -2.45
C GLY A 123 29.90 4.65 -1.51
N ILE A 124 28.73 5.01 -2.05
CA ILE A 124 27.47 5.10 -1.29
C ILE A 124 26.62 3.87 -1.58
N LEU A 125 26.09 3.25 -0.52
CA LEU A 125 25.13 2.17 -0.66
C LEU A 125 23.82 2.74 -1.23
N VAL A 126 23.52 2.37 -2.47
CA VAL A 126 22.33 2.74 -3.23
C VAL A 126 21.45 1.49 -3.39
N SER A 127 20.40 1.39 -2.60
CA SER A 127 19.30 0.48 -2.95
C SER A 127 18.65 0.92 -4.25
N ASN A 128 17.84 0.07 -4.89
CA ASN A 128 16.80 0.57 -5.79
C ASN A 128 15.95 1.60 -5.02
N PHE A 129 16.25 2.91 -5.17
CA PHE A 129 15.67 4.02 -4.41
C PHE A 129 14.13 3.99 -4.39
N PHE A 130 13.57 3.35 -5.41
CA PHE A 130 12.16 3.06 -5.54
C PHE A 130 11.56 2.27 -4.35
N LEU A 131 12.29 1.38 -3.68
CA LEU A 131 11.74 0.56 -2.59
C LEU A 131 11.83 1.25 -1.22
N VAL A 132 12.88 2.04 -0.97
CA VAL A 132 13.07 2.72 0.33
C VAL A 132 12.00 3.78 0.57
N LYS A 133 11.47 4.42 -0.49
CA LYS A 133 10.39 5.40 -0.37
C LYS A 133 9.11 4.79 0.24
N ASP A 134 8.93 3.47 0.14
CA ASP A 134 7.73 2.79 0.63
C ASP A 134 7.63 2.81 2.16
N ILE A 135 8.72 3.13 2.87
CA ILE A 135 8.69 3.42 4.31
C ILE A 135 7.69 4.55 4.61
N LEU A 136 7.62 5.57 3.75
CA LEU A 136 6.68 6.68 3.92
C LEU A 136 5.23 6.21 3.74
N PHE A 137 4.97 5.35 2.76
CA PHE A 137 3.63 4.81 2.54
C PHE A 137 3.21 3.84 3.66
N LEU A 138 4.14 3.05 4.18
CA LEU A 138 3.92 2.22 5.37
C LEU A 138 3.57 3.07 6.59
N ALA A 139 4.28 4.18 6.81
CA ALA A 139 3.98 5.08 7.92
C ALA A 139 2.56 5.66 7.82
N ILE A 140 2.13 6.07 6.62
CA ILE A 140 0.75 6.52 6.39
C ILE A 140 -0.24 5.38 6.60
N ALA A 141 0.02 4.17 6.09
CA ALA A 141 -0.86 3.02 6.27
C ALA A 141 -1.06 2.65 7.74
N ILE A 142 0.01 2.68 8.55
CA ILE A 142 -0.06 2.48 10.01
C ILE A 142 -0.87 3.60 10.67
N SER A 143 -0.64 4.86 10.27
CA SER A 143 -1.42 6.00 10.77
C SER A 143 -2.92 5.85 10.49
N VAL A 144 -3.29 5.29 9.33
CA VAL A 144 -4.69 4.95 9.01
C VAL A 144 -5.24 3.91 10.00
N VAL A 145 -4.47 2.86 10.32
CA VAL A 145 -4.89 1.82 11.28
C VAL A 145 -5.08 2.41 12.67
N GLU A 146 -4.10 3.15 13.17
CA GLU A 146 -4.13 3.76 14.51
C GLU A 146 -5.32 4.70 14.67
N ARG A 147 -5.56 5.55 13.67
CA ARG A 147 -6.65 6.54 13.69
C ARG A 147 -8.04 5.90 13.68
N ASN A 148 -8.17 4.67 13.19
CA ASN A 148 -9.47 4.01 13.02
C ASN A 148 -9.67 2.77 13.91
N ARG A 149 -8.76 2.52 14.87
CA ARG A 149 -8.79 1.33 15.74
C ARG A 149 -9.99 1.27 16.69
N GLU A 150 -10.57 2.40 17.06
CA GLU A 150 -11.62 2.51 18.08
C GLU A 150 -13.05 2.67 17.52
N HIS A 151 -13.25 2.39 16.22
CA HIS A 151 -14.54 2.56 15.52
C HIS A 151 -15.09 1.25 14.94
#